data_AF-A0A5C1AR89-F1
#
_entry.id   AF-A0A5C1AR89-F1
#
_cell.length_a   1.000
_cell.length_b   1.000
_cell.length_c   1.000
_cell.angle_alpha   90.00
_cell.angle_beta   90.00
_cell.angle_gamma   90.00
#
_symmetry.space_group_name_H-M   'P 1'
#
loop_
_entity.id
_entity.type
_entity.pdbx_description
1 polymer ?
#
loop_
_entity_poly.entity_id
_entity_poly.type
_entity_poly.pdbx_seq_one_letter_code
_entity_poly.pdbx_strand_id
1 'polypeptide(L)'
;MSEYYNPVIRMFGRYRTTLCASAGLPRGRITPAVRLDALIPPSRRRSVWAALRAAGLRVPLLELSTTARCVCSLLAITVIAGIGLAVGRWWPAALVVIPVWYVTFRASRPWATILPPFVRTVGELTMYGTRFREHVSSGYSWSHGDVTLKVRLIVAEALGLPLEQVRPETTFVELESC
;
A
#
# COMPACT_ATOMS: atom_id res chain seq x y z
N MET A 1 36.56 -9.36 -11.31
CA MET A 1 36.01 -8.54 -10.21
C MET A 1 34.50 -8.59 -10.32
N SER A 2 33.83 -9.43 -9.53
CA SER A 2 32.37 -9.48 -9.52
C SER A 2 31.83 -8.15 -8.98
N GLU A 3 31.13 -7.40 -9.82
CA GLU A 3 30.34 -6.24 -9.36
C GLU A 3 29.51 -6.66 -8.14
N TYR A 4 29.60 -5.89 -7.07
CA TYR A 4 28.90 -6.15 -5.82
C TYR A 4 27.39 -6.06 -6.08
N TYR A 5 26.75 -7.21 -6.28
CA TYR A 5 25.32 -7.27 -6.60
C TYR A 5 24.50 -6.90 -5.37
N ASN A 6 23.95 -5.68 -5.35
CA ASN A 6 22.99 -5.26 -4.34
C ASN A 6 21.56 -5.24 -4.91
N PRO A 7 20.69 -6.18 -4.53
CA PRO A 7 19.32 -6.27 -5.05
C PRO A 7 18.47 -5.05 -4.68
N VAL A 8 18.71 -4.42 -3.53
CA VAL A 8 17.98 -3.23 -3.09
C VAL A 8 18.30 -2.05 -4.01
N ILE A 9 19.58 -1.84 -4.35
CA ILE A 9 19.99 -0.78 -5.28
C ILE A 9 19.39 -1.03 -6.68
N ARG A 10 19.40 -2.28 -7.14
CA ARG A 10 18.79 -2.66 -8.43
C ARG A 10 17.29 -2.38 -8.44
N MET A 11 16.58 -2.77 -7.39
CA MET A 11 15.14 -2.50 -7.25
C MET A 11 14.87 -1.00 -7.16
N PHE A 12 15.65 -0.24 -6.40
CA PHE A 12 15.56 1.21 -6.33
C PHE A 12 15.72 1.83 -7.72
N GLY A 13 16.69 1.36 -8.51
CA GLY A 13 16.89 1.78 -9.90
C GLY A 13 15.65 1.57 -10.76
N ARG A 14 14.96 0.43 -10.62
CA ARG A 14 13.70 0.15 -11.34
C ARG A 14 12.55 1.04 -10.88
N TYR A 15 12.37 1.23 -9.57
CA TYR A 15 11.37 2.17 -9.05
C TYR A 15 11.64 3.58 -9.55
N ARG A 16 12.87 4.07 -9.40
CA ARG A 16 13.27 5.40 -9.84
C ARG A 16 13.02 5.62 -11.33
N THR A 17 13.41 4.67 -12.17
CA THR A 17 13.20 4.78 -13.63
C THR A 17 11.71 4.85 -13.97
N THR A 18 10.91 3.98 -13.36
CA THR A 18 9.46 3.95 -13.60
C THR A 18 8.76 5.19 -13.04
N LEU A 19 9.19 5.70 -11.89
CA LEU A 19 8.70 6.94 -11.30
C LEU A 19 9.06 8.15 -12.17
N CYS A 20 10.29 8.24 -12.67
CA CYS A 20 10.67 9.29 -13.63
C CYS A 20 9.76 9.28 -14.86
N ALA A 21 9.54 8.10 -15.45
CA ALA A 21 8.73 7.94 -16.65
C ALA A 21 7.25 8.25 -16.42
N SER A 22 6.66 7.78 -15.31
CA SER A 22 5.22 7.90 -15.06
C SER A 22 4.82 9.23 -14.41
N ALA A 23 5.65 9.78 -13.52
CA ALA A 23 5.36 11.02 -12.82
C ALA A 23 5.97 12.26 -13.51
N GLY A 24 6.85 12.07 -14.51
CA GLY A 24 7.54 13.16 -15.22
C GLY A 24 8.56 13.89 -14.34
N LEU A 25 9.17 13.17 -13.39
CA LEU A 25 10.05 13.77 -12.39
C LEU A 25 11.53 13.64 -12.78
N PRO A 26 12.37 14.65 -12.48
CA PRO A 26 13.79 14.56 -12.73
C PRO A 26 14.43 13.51 -11.80
N ARG A 27 15.33 12.70 -12.36
CA ARG A 27 16.00 11.59 -11.65
C ARG A 27 16.70 12.01 -10.36
N GLY A 28 17.23 13.23 -10.30
CA GLY A 28 17.91 13.78 -9.11
C GLY A 28 16.99 14.07 -7.93
N ARG A 29 15.67 14.23 -8.15
CA ARG A 29 14.70 14.44 -7.05
C ARG A 29 14.24 13.16 -6.37
N ILE A 30 14.54 12.00 -6.95
CA ILE A 30 14.13 10.70 -6.42
C ILE A 30 15.29 10.13 -5.62
N THR A 31 15.28 10.34 -4.31
CA THR A 31 16.20 9.71 -3.36
C THR A 31 15.44 8.75 -2.44
N PRO A 32 16.10 7.77 -1.81
CA PRO A 32 15.43 6.82 -0.93
C PRO A 32 14.69 7.47 0.25
N ALA A 33 15.23 8.58 0.77
CA ALA A 33 14.65 9.31 1.89
C ALA A 33 13.49 10.24 1.50
N VAL A 34 13.27 10.48 0.20
CA VAL A 34 12.18 11.35 -0.25
C VAL A 34 10.84 10.68 0.02
N ARG A 35 9.91 11.46 0.57
CA ARG A 35 8.55 11.02 0.85
C ARG A 35 7.73 10.92 -0.44
N LEU A 36 6.98 9.84 -0.57
CA LEU A 36 6.12 9.54 -1.72
C LEU A 36 4.95 10.51 -1.85
N ASP A 37 4.44 11.02 -0.72
CA ASP A 37 3.34 11.99 -0.70
C ASP A 37 3.74 13.36 -1.27
N ALA A 38 4.98 13.79 -1.01
CA ALA A 38 5.57 14.99 -1.61
C ALA A 38 5.94 14.79 -3.08
N LEU A 39 6.33 13.56 -3.45
CA LEU A 39 6.75 13.24 -4.81
C LEU A 39 5.56 13.09 -5.77
N ILE A 40 4.45 12.50 -5.30
CA ILE A 40 3.32 12.09 -6.14
C ILE A 40 2.03 12.71 -5.57
N PRO A 41 1.48 13.74 -6.24
CA PRO A 41 0.26 14.39 -5.77
C PRO A 41 -0.92 13.40 -5.81
N PRO A 42 -1.93 13.54 -4.92
CA PRO A 42 -3.06 12.62 -4.81
C PRO A 42 -3.74 12.30 -6.14
N SER A 43 -3.87 13.30 -7.02
CA SER A 43 -4.49 13.18 -8.35
C SER A 43 -3.75 12.23 -9.30
N ARG A 44 -2.43 12.06 -9.13
CA ARG A 44 -1.58 11.20 -9.98
C ARG A 44 -1.19 9.87 -9.34
N ARG A 45 -1.51 9.65 -8.05
CA ARG A 45 -1.08 8.43 -7.34
C ARG A 45 -1.55 7.15 -8.02
N ARG A 46 -2.80 7.11 -8.47
CA ARG A 46 -3.36 5.92 -9.10
C ARG A 46 -2.70 5.58 -10.44
N SER A 47 -2.45 6.57 -11.29
CA SER A 47 -1.79 6.34 -12.58
C SER A 47 -0.33 5.91 -12.38
N VAL A 48 0.39 6.54 -11.46
CA VAL A 48 1.75 6.14 -11.10
C VAL A 48 1.79 4.73 -10.50
N TRP A 49 0.87 4.39 -9.59
CA TRP A 49 0.77 3.02 -9.05
C TRP A 49 0.45 1.99 -10.12
N ALA A 50 -0.45 2.32 -11.05
CA ALA A 50 -0.76 1.44 -12.17
C ALA A 50 0.46 1.22 -13.07
N ALA A 51 1.22 2.27 -13.37
CA ALA A 51 2.47 2.18 -14.14
C ALA A 51 3.53 1.33 -13.43
N LEU A 52 3.69 1.49 -12.11
CA LEU A 52 4.59 0.66 -11.31
C LEU A 52 4.20 -0.83 -11.38
N ARG A 53 2.90 -1.14 -11.23
CA ARG A 53 2.41 -2.53 -11.38
C ARG A 53 2.62 -3.07 -12.79
N ALA A 54 2.36 -2.25 -13.82
CA ALA A 54 2.57 -2.63 -15.22
C ALA A 54 4.05 -2.92 -15.53
N ALA A 55 4.97 -2.23 -14.86
CA ALA A 55 6.41 -2.50 -14.92
C ALA A 55 6.85 -3.76 -14.13
N GLY A 56 5.89 -4.53 -13.60
CA GLY A 56 6.14 -5.72 -12.78
C GLY A 56 6.69 -5.42 -11.39
N LEU A 57 6.57 -4.17 -10.92
CA LEU A 57 6.99 -3.79 -9.58
C LEU A 57 5.87 -4.04 -8.58
N ARG A 58 6.25 -4.58 -7.43
CA ARG A 58 5.31 -4.76 -6.32
C ARG A 58 5.05 -3.42 -5.66
N VAL A 59 3.79 -3.08 -5.48
CA VAL A 59 3.39 -1.89 -4.75
C VAL A 59 2.25 -2.27 -3.83
N PRO A 60 2.19 -1.73 -2.61
CA PRO A 60 1.09 -2.01 -1.72
C PRO A 60 -0.21 -1.45 -2.31
N LEU A 61 -1.34 -1.99 -1.87
CA LEU A 61 -2.65 -1.50 -2.29
C LEU A 61 -2.84 -0.07 -1.77
N LEU A 62 -3.43 0.79 -2.59
CA LEU A 62 -3.82 2.12 -2.15
C LEU A 62 -5.06 1.98 -1.26
N GLU A 63 -5.13 2.81 -0.23
CA GLU A 63 -6.26 2.84 0.69
C GLU A 63 -7.30 3.89 0.26
N LEU A 64 -8.55 3.63 0.66
CA LEU A 64 -9.61 4.62 0.56
C LEU A 64 -9.46 5.66 1.65
N SER A 65 -9.77 6.93 1.31
CA SER A 65 -9.90 7.97 2.32
C SER A 65 -10.99 7.63 3.33
N THR A 66 -10.79 8.03 4.58
CA THR A 66 -11.79 7.86 5.64
C THR A 66 -13.12 8.47 5.23
N THR A 67 -13.09 9.63 4.57
CA THR A 67 -14.28 10.28 4.01
C THR A 67 -14.96 9.42 2.94
N ALA A 68 -14.21 8.89 1.97
CA ALA A 68 -14.77 8.03 0.93
C ALA A 68 -15.31 6.72 1.52
N ARG A 69 -14.62 6.15 2.52
CA ARG A 69 -15.07 4.96 3.25
C ARG A 69 -16.38 5.23 3.97
N CYS A 70 -16.47 6.33 4.72
CA CYS A 70 -17.71 6.73 5.41
C CYS A 70 -18.86 6.97 4.42
N VAL A 71 -18.61 7.68 3.31
CA VAL A 71 -19.63 7.93 2.29
C VAL A 71 -20.09 6.62 1.63
N CYS A 72 -19.17 5.71 1.29
CA CYS A 72 -19.52 4.41 0.71
C CYS A 72 -20.30 3.55 1.70
N SER A 73 -19.90 3.51 2.97
CA SER A 73 -20.61 2.77 4.02
C SER A 73 -22.00 3.33 4.26
N LEU A 74 -22.14 4.66 4.34
CA LEU A 74 -23.43 5.32 4.52
C LEU A 74 -24.36 5.00 3.34
N LEU A 75 -23.87 5.13 2.11
CA LEU A 75 -24.63 4.81 0.90
C LEU A 75 -25.06 3.33 0.88
N ALA A 76 -24.19 2.40 1.27
CA ALA A 76 -24.53 0.99 1.39
C ALA A 76 -25.66 0.76 2.41
N ILE A 77 -25.56 1.38 3.60
CA ILE A 77 -26.58 1.29 4.66
C ILE A 77 -27.91 1.86 4.17
N THR A 78 -27.91 3.03 3.51
CA THR A 78 -29.12 3.66 3.00
C THR A 78 -29.82 2.78 1.97
N VAL A 79 -29.06 2.13 1.07
CA VAL A 79 -29.62 1.20 0.08
C VAL A 79 -30.23 -0.03 0.76
N ILE A 80 -29.52 -0.64 1.72
CA ILE A 80 -30.01 -1.81 2.45
C ILE A 80 -31.29 -1.47 3.25
N ALA A 81 -31.28 -0.36 3.97
CA ALA A 81 -32.42 0.11 4.75
C ALA A 81 -33.63 0.44 3.87
N GLY A 82 -33.40 1.11 2.73
CA GLY A 82 -34.46 1.43 1.76
C GLY A 82 -35.13 0.18 1.20
N ILE A 83 -34.36 -0.87 0.89
CA ILE A 83 -34.88 -2.15 0.42
C ILE A 83 -35.67 -2.87 1.53
N GLY A 84 -35.15 -2.88 2.76
CA GLY A 84 -35.85 -3.47 3.90
C GLY A 84 -37.21 -2.82 4.18
N LEU A 85 -37.27 -1.48 4.10
CA LEU A 85 -38.51 -0.71 4.25
C LEU A 85 -39.47 -0.95 3.09
N ALA A 86 -39.00 -0.95 1.84
CA ALA A 86 -39.85 -1.13 0.66
C ALA A 86 -40.50 -2.52 0.59
N VAL A 87 -39.79 -3.57 1.02
CA VAL A 87 -40.30 -4.95 0.99
C VAL A 87 -41.10 -5.29 2.26
N GLY A 88 -41.03 -4.45 3.31
CA GLY A 88 -41.72 -4.66 4.59
C GLY A 88 -41.24 -5.90 5.36
N ARG A 89 -40.15 -6.53 4.92
CA ARG A 89 -39.53 -7.73 5.49
C ARG A 89 -38.02 -7.57 5.46
N TRP A 90 -37.35 -7.91 6.56
CA TRP A 90 -35.90 -7.71 6.71
C TRP A 90 -35.05 -8.86 6.15
N TRP A 91 -35.62 -10.06 6.00
CA TRP A 91 -34.91 -11.23 5.47
C TRP A 91 -34.40 -11.07 4.01
N PRO A 92 -35.13 -10.46 3.07
CA PRO A 92 -34.63 -10.23 1.71
C PRO A 92 -33.59 -9.11 1.68
N ALA A 93 -33.66 -8.14 2.61
CA ALA A 93 -32.64 -7.11 2.73
C ALA A 93 -31.28 -7.73 3.08
N ALA A 94 -31.25 -8.79 3.90
CA ALA A 94 -30.04 -9.54 4.23
C ALA A 94 -29.39 -10.18 2.98
N LEU A 95 -30.18 -10.71 2.05
CA LEU A 95 -29.67 -11.25 0.78
C LEU A 95 -29.05 -10.18 -0.13
N VAL A 96 -29.55 -8.94 -0.04
CA VAL A 96 -29.07 -7.82 -0.87
C VAL A 96 -27.81 -7.16 -0.27
N VAL A 97 -27.47 -7.42 0.99
CA VAL A 97 -26.23 -6.91 1.61
C VAL A 97 -25.00 -7.31 0.81
N ILE A 98 -24.89 -8.59 0.42
CA ILE A 98 -23.72 -9.11 -0.30
C ILE A 98 -23.50 -8.40 -1.66
N PRO A 99 -24.49 -8.32 -2.57
CA PRO A 99 -24.30 -7.64 -3.84
C PRO A 99 -24.10 -6.13 -3.67
N VAL A 100 -24.80 -5.48 -2.74
CA VAL A 100 -24.59 -4.03 -2.46
C VAL A 100 -23.19 -3.77 -1.93
N TRP A 101 -22.72 -4.60 -1.00
CA TRP A 101 -21.35 -4.54 -0.49
C TRP A 101 -20.33 -4.75 -1.61
N TYR A 102 -20.53 -5.74 -2.47
CA TYR A 102 -19.63 -6.02 -3.59
C TYR A 102 -19.58 -4.85 -4.59
N VAL A 103 -20.74 -4.30 -4.96
CA VAL A 103 -20.83 -3.16 -5.89
C VAL A 103 -20.19 -1.92 -5.28
N THR A 104 -20.50 -1.59 -4.02
CA THR A 104 -19.88 -0.45 -3.33
C THR A 104 -18.38 -0.65 -3.16
N PHE A 105 -17.90 -1.85 -2.84
CA PHE A 105 -16.47 -2.17 -2.79
C PHE A 105 -15.78 -1.98 -4.15
N ARG A 106 -16.39 -2.44 -5.25
CA ARG A 106 -15.82 -2.29 -6.61
C ARG A 106 -15.87 -0.84 -7.09
N ALA A 107 -16.96 -0.13 -6.81
CA ALA A 107 -17.18 1.27 -7.16
C ALA A 107 -16.32 2.22 -6.33
N SER A 108 -15.88 1.81 -5.14
CA SER A 108 -15.04 2.62 -4.24
C SER A 108 -13.54 2.48 -4.54
N ARG A 109 -13.10 1.37 -5.15
CA ARG A 109 -11.72 1.20 -5.65
C ARG A 109 -11.14 2.38 -6.46
N PRO A 110 -11.88 3.06 -7.36
CA PRO A 110 -11.34 4.21 -8.08
C PRO A 110 -10.94 5.39 -7.19
N TRP A 111 -11.51 5.50 -5.98
CA TRP A 111 -11.21 6.55 -5.00
C TRP A 111 -10.10 6.16 -4.00
N ALA A 112 -9.49 4.99 -4.16
CA ALA A 112 -8.34 4.58 -3.37
C ALA A 112 -7.09 5.35 -3.82
N THR A 113 -6.83 6.50 -3.21
CA THR A 113 -5.69 7.38 -3.51
C THR A 113 -4.77 7.61 -2.31
N ILE A 114 -5.08 7.04 -1.14
CA ILE A 114 -4.25 7.18 0.06
C ILE A 114 -3.11 6.17 0.00
N LEU A 115 -1.90 6.64 0.33
CA LEU A 115 -0.73 5.79 0.50
C LEU A 115 -0.85 5.07 1.84
N PRO A 116 -0.57 3.75 1.88
CA PRO A 116 -0.61 3.01 3.12
C PRO A 116 0.40 3.58 4.13
N PRO A 117 0.04 3.61 5.43
CA PRO A 117 0.81 4.33 6.44
C PRO A 117 2.23 3.75 6.66
N PHE A 118 2.44 2.47 6.33
CA PHE A 118 3.72 1.77 6.46
C PHE A 118 4.70 2.01 5.30
N VAL A 119 4.30 2.67 4.21
CA VAL A 119 5.18 3.05 3.10
C VAL A 119 5.06 4.54 2.80
N ARG A 120 5.95 5.32 3.39
CA ARG A 120 6.03 6.78 3.26
C ARG A 120 7.16 7.22 2.36
N THR A 121 8.27 6.50 2.33
CA THR A 121 9.45 6.87 1.53
C THR A 121 9.67 5.96 0.32
N VAL A 122 10.41 6.45 -0.67
CA VAL A 122 10.79 5.64 -1.85
C VAL A 122 11.68 4.45 -1.44
N GLY A 123 12.51 4.62 -0.40
CA GLY A 123 13.34 3.58 0.18
C GLY A 123 12.50 2.46 0.79
N GLU A 124 11.48 2.80 1.59
CA GLU A 124 10.54 1.83 2.15
C GLU A 124 9.78 1.07 1.07
N LEU A 125 9.31 1.78 0.03
CA LEU A 125 8.65 1.14 -1.12
C LEU A 125 9.59 0.16 -1.85
N THR A 126 10.87 0.53 -1.96
CA THR A 126 11.88 -0.34 -2.56
C THR A 126 12.11 -1.58 -1.70
N MET A 127 12.22 -1.43 -0.38
CA MET A 127 12.41 -2.55 0.53
C MET A 127 11.21 -3.49 0.57
N TYR A 128 10.00 -2.93 0.54
CA TYR A 128 8.76 -3.67 0.35
C TYR A 128 8.76 -4.47 -0.96
N GLY A 129 9.19 -3.84 -2.05
CA GLY A 129 9.21 -4.45 -3.38
C GLY A 129 10.24 -5.56 -3.57
N THR A 130 11.36 -5.47 -2.86
CA THR A 130 12.46 -6.44 -2.98
C THR A 130 12.07 -7.73 -2.26
N ARG A 131 12.23 -8.92 -2.85
CA ARG A 131 11.94 -10.19 -2.14
C ARG A 131 13.21 -10.78 -1.56
N PHE A 132 13.18 -11.22 -0.30
CA PHE A 132 14.32 -11.93 0.30
C PHE A 132 14.62 -13.23 -0.46
N ARG A 133 13.58 -14.03 -0.68
CA ARG A 133 13.69 -15.37 -1.29
C ARG A 133 14.33 -15.36 -2.68
N GLU A 134 14.14 -14.29 -3.45
CA GLU A 134 14.69 -14.17 -4.82
C GLU A 134 16.19 -13.85 -4.84
N HIS A 135 16.77 -13.49 -3.69
CA HIS A 135 18.16 -13.04 -3.58
C HIS A 135 18.98 -13.83 -2.55
N VAL A 136 18.45 -14.93 -2.01
CA VAL A 136 19.21 -15.84 -1.16
C VAL A 136 20.35 -16.51 -1.95
N SER A 137 20.10 -16.86 -3.22
CA SER A 137 21.08 -17.50 -4.10
C SER A 137 22.08 -16.54 -4.73
N SER A 138 21.89 -15.22 -4.63
CA SER A 138 22.76 -14.23 -5.28
C SER A 138 24.01 -13.88 -4.45
N GLY A 139 24.23 -14.53 -3.31
CA GLY A 139 25.37 -14.27 -2.44
C GLY A 139 25.33 -12.91 -1.72
N TYR A 140 24.20 -12.20 -1.76
CA TYR A 140 24.04 -10.92 -1.08
C TYR A 140 23.79 -11.16 0.42
N SER A 141 24.71 -10.69 1.26
CA SER A 141 24.52 -10.69 2.72
C SER A 141 23.63 -9.53 3.12
N TRP A 142 22.40 -9.84 3.54
CA TRP A 142 21.49 -8.85 4.08
C TRP A 142 22.02 -8.32 5.41
N SER A 143 22.06 -6.99 5.56
CA SER A 143 22.45 -6.41 6.84
C SER A 143 21.37 -6.66 7.90
N HIS A 144 21.75 -6.68 9.17
CA HIS A 144 20.79 -6.78 10.27
C HIS A 144 19.73 -5.69 10.16
N GLY A 145 20.12 -4.45 9.81
CA GLY A 145 19.20 -3.34 9.59
C GLY A 145 18.19 -3.59 8.47
N ASP A 146 18.60 -4.20 7.36
CA ASP A 146 17.70 -4.53 6.25
C ASP A 146 16.66 -5.58 6.66
N VAL A 147 17.10 -6.59 7.42
CA VAL A 147 16.21 -7.64 7.96
C VAL A 147 15.22 -7.03 8.94
N THR A 148 15.70 -6.26 9.91
CA THR A 148 14.85 -5.58 10.89
C THR A 148 13.83 -4.66 10.22
N LEU A 149 14.25 -3.82 9.27
CA LEU A 149 13.36 -2.92 8.54
C LEU A 149 12.24 -3.69 7.83
N LYS A 150 12.57 -4.83 7.25
CA LYS A 150 11.60 -5.60 6.47
C LYS A 150 10.63 -6.40 7.33
N VAL A 151 11.10 -6.95 8.45
CA VAL A 151 10.22 -7.54 9.45
C VAL A 151 9.24 -6.47 9.96
N ARG A 152 9.74 -5.28 10.28
CA ARG A 152 8.88 -4.15 10.70
C ARG A 152 7.86 -3.76 9.63
N LEU A 153 8.24 -3.74 8.35
CA LEU A 153 7.31 -3.47 7.25
C LEU A 153 6.19 -4.53 7.16
N ILE A 154 6.51 -5.81 7.36
CA ILE A 154 5.52 -6.89 7.35
C ILE A 154 4.55 -6.75 8.52
N VAL A 155 5.06 -6.47 9.72
CA VAL A 155 4.23 -6.26 10.92
C VAL A 155 3.35 -5.02 10.74
N ALA A 156 3.91 -3.93 10.24
CA ALA A 156 3.19 -2.69 9.99
C ALA A 156 2.09 -2.87 8.91
N GLU A 157 2.35 -3.64 7.86
CA GLU A 157 1.35 -4.00 6.84
C GLU A 157 0.23 -4.86 7.44
N ALA A 158 0.58 -5.87 8.26
CA ALA A 158 -0.41 -6.76 8.87
C ALA A 158 -1.33 -6.04 9.86
N LEU A 159 -0.80 -5.08 10.62
CA LEU A 159 -1.55 -4.30 11.61
C LEU A 159 -2.13 -3.00 11.04
N GLY A 160 -1.80 -2.63 9.79
CA GLY A 160 -2.22 -1.35 9.20
C GLY A 160 -1.63 -0.12 9.89
N LEU A 161 -0.49 -0.27 10.57
CA LEU A 161 0.14 0.79 11.37
C LEU A 161 1.22 1.55 10.58
N PRO A 162 1.52 2.81 10.93
CA PRO A 162 2.72 3.50 10.47
C PRO A 162 3.99 2.76 10.88
N LEU A 163 4.99 2.72 9.98
CA LEU A 163 6.26 2.04 10.22
C LEU A 163 7.01 2.60 11.46
N GLU A 164 6.81 3.89 11.75
CA GLU A 164 7.43 4.56 12.90
C GLU A 164 6.89 4.08 14.26
N GLN A 165 5.70 3.47 14.29
CA GLN A 165 5.09 2.92 15.50
C GLN A 165 5.63 1.53 15.83
N VAL A 166 6.02 0.76 14.82
CA VAL A 166 6.67 -0.54 15.01
C VAL A 166 8.16 -0.28 15.24
N ARG A 167 8.65 -0.24 16.49
CA ARG A 167 10.09 -0.15 16.80
C ARG A 167 10.69 -1.55 16.98
N PRO A 168 12.02 -1.71 16.84
CA PRO A 168 12.67 -3.01 17.08
C PRO A 168 12.40 -3.57 18.48
N GLU A 169 12.20 -2.69 19.47
CA GLU A 169 11.99 -3.04 20.86
C GLU A 169 10.51 -3.26 21.22
N THR A 170 9.57 -2.91 20.31
CA THR A 170 8.14 -3.01 20.59
C THR A 170 7.68 -4.46 20.58
N THR A 171 6.97 -4.87 21.63
CA THR A 171 6.40 -6.21 21.69
C THR A 171 5.04 -6.25 20.98
N PHE A 172 4.65 -7.43 20.47
CA PHE A 172 3.35 -7.61 19.82
C PHE A 172 2.17 -7.22 20.74
N VAL A 173 2.29 -7.48 22.04
CA VAL A 173 1.27 -7.14 23.05
C VAL A 173 1.03 -5.62 23.12
N GLU A 174 2.08 -4.81 23.02
CA GLU A 174 1.97 -3.34 23.02
C GLU A 174 1.31 -2.81 21.74
N LEU A 175 1.50 -3.51 20.61
CA LEU A 175 0.94 -3.13 19.31
C LEU A 175 -0.55 -3.50 19.17
N GLU A 176 -1.02 -4.56 19.83
CA GLU A 176 -2.45 -4.93 19.86
C GLU A 176 -3.30 -4.02 20.77
N SER A 177 -2.64 -3.27 21.66
CA SER A 177 -3.29 -2.40 22.65
C SER A 177 -3.56 -0.97 22.14
N CYS A 178 -3.14 -0.64 20.91
CA CYS A 178 -3.27 0.69 20.28
C CYS A 178 -4.40 0.74 19.25
#